data_AF-A0A017SZI7-F1
#
_entry.id   AF-A0A017SZI7-F1
#
_cell.length_a   1.000
_cell.length_b   1.000
_cell.length_c   1.000
_cell.angle_alpha   90.00
_cell.angle_beta   90.00
_cell.angle_gamma   90.00
#
_symmetry.space_group_name_H-M   'P 1'
#
loop_
_entity.id
_entity.type
_entity.pdbx_description
1 polymer ?
#
loop_
_entity_poly.entity_id
_entity_poly.type
_entity_poly.pdbx_seq_one_letter_code
_entity_poly.pdbx_strand_id
1 'polypeptide(L)'
;MECDDKLPLDLVWQDDGHLGEVALSALADGEVALLPDAAVVHAESCASCASALGAAALLSLRVGESLVAAKGEHAPLRAVSGEPVHQPAAGSVVAVVEVPLASPSASPSAAPAPARPASLASRPLPLVPVAAALAVAALAAVPRLWTLGADLGAFGRLLLFAVRMCRTLVETGALATRGSLSLLPWVSAALLVVFGLCVARAAQRRILPEQGEQG
;
A
#
# COMPACT_ATOMS: atom_id res chain seq x y z
N MET A 1 9.72 -18.87 28.70
CA MET A 1 8.58 -17.98 29.00
C MET A 1 7.93 -17.76 27.65
N GLU A 2 7.10 -18.72 27.24
CA GLU A 2 6.39 -18.68 25.96
C GLU A 2 5.35 -17.56 26.06
N CYS A 3 5.38 -16.62 25.12
CA CYS A 3 4.50 -15.45 25.15
C CYS A 3 3.05 -15.90 24.94
N ASP A 4 2.27 -15.87 26.01
CA ASP A 4 0.82 -16.14 26.08
C ASP A 4 -0.04 -15.06 25.35
N ASP A 5 0.59 -14.15 24.61
CA ASP A 5 -0.03 -12.98 23.97
C ASP A 5 -0.56 -13.26 22.55
N LYS A 6 -0.47 -14.50 22.08
CA LYS A 6 -0.98 -14.88 20.75
C LYS A 6 -2.49 -15.13 20.80
N LEU A 7 -3.18 -14.78 19.72
CA LEU A 7 -4.59 -15.10 19.55
C LEU A 7 -4.81 -16.63 19.59
N PRO A 8 -5.90 -17.10 20.20
CA PRO A 8 -6.22 -18.51 20.24
C PRO A 8 -6.53 -19.03 18.82
N LEU A 9 -6.14 -20.28 18.56
CA LEU A 9 -6.11 -20.83 17.19
C LEU A 9 -7.48 -20.90 16.52
N ASP A 10 -8.56 -21.01 17.29
CA ASP A 10 -9.96 -20.99 16.85
C ASP A 10 -10.41 -19.62 16.32
N LEU A 11 -9.77 -18.52 16.73
CA LEU A 11 -9.98 -17.20 16.14
C LEU A 11 -9.09 -16.95 14.92
N VAL A 12 -7.94 -17.63 14.87
CA VAL A 12 -6.97 -17.46 13.78
C VAL A 12 -7.38 -18.26 12.55
N TRP A 13 -7.89 -19.48 12.74
CA TRP A 13 -8.20 -20.43 11.68
C TRP A 13 -9.67 -20.79 11.65
N GLN A 14 -10.21 -20.91 10.44
CA GLN A 14 -11.54 -21.48 10.18
C GLN A 14 -11.43 -23.00 9.96
N ASP A 15 -12.55 -23.70 10.07
CA ASP A 15 -12.64 -25.15 9.85
C ASP A 15 -12.26 -25.59 8.42
N ASP A 16 -12.30 -24.67 7.46
CA ASP A 16 -11.92 -24.89 6.06
C ASP A 16 -10.40 -24.72 5.80
N GLY A 17 -9.63 -24.37 6.84
CA GLY A 17 -8.20 -24.14 6.76
C GLY A 17 -7.82 -22.75 6.24
N HIS A 18 -8.77 -21.83 6.09
CA HIS A 18 -8.51 -20.42 5.81
C HIS A 18 -8.36 -19.60 7.09
N LEU A 19 -7.83 -18.37 6.94
CA LEU A 19 -7.72 -17.44 8.05
C LEU A 19 -9.10 -16.89 8.45
N GLY A 20 -9.34 -16.79 9.75
CA GLY A 20 -10.49 -16.09 10.31
C GLY A 20 -10.46 -14.60 9.99
N GLU A 21 -11.63 -13.96 10.00
CA GLU A 21 -11.76 -12.51 9.78
C GLU A 21 -10.93 -11.70 10.79
N VAL A 22 -10.89 -12.14 12.05
CA VAL A 22 -10.10 -11.50 13.11
C VAL A 22 -8.60 -11.50 12.76
N ALA A 23 -8.08 -12.63 12.26
CA ALA A 23 -6.68 -12.73 11.84
C ALA A 23 -6.39 -11.88 10.60
N LEU A 24 -7.30 -11.83 9.62
CA LEU A 24 -7.16 -11.00 8.43
C LEU A 24 -7.17 -9.50 8.76
N SER A 25 -8.04 -9.06 9.68
CA SER A 25 -8.08 -7.67 10.15
C SER A 25 -6.82 -7.31 10.94
N ALA A 26 -6.37 -8.19 11.85
CA ALA A 26 -5.12 -7.98 12.58
C ALA A 26 -3.90 -7.87 11.64
N LEU A 27 -3.84 -8.70 10.58
CA LEU A 27 -2.82 -8.57 9.52
C LEU A 27 -2.95 -7.24 8.77
N ALA A 28 -4.17 -6.83 8.42
CA ALA A 28 -4.42 -5.60 7.67
C ALA A 28 -4.00 -4.34 8.45
N ASP A 29 -4.18 -4.36 9.78
CA ASP A 29 -3.81 -3.27 10.67
C ASP A 29 -2.32 -3.29 11.06
N GLY A 30 -1.57 -4.33 10.66
CA GLY A 30 -0.14 -4.47 10.94
C GLY A 30 0.19 -5.10 12.28
N GLU A 31 -0.79 -5.65 12.99
CA GLU A 31 -0.68 -6.28 14.31
C GLU A 31 -0.20 -7.75 14.22
N VAL A 32 0.81 -8.02 13.40
CA VAL A 32 1.39 -9.36 13.17
C VAL A 32 1.90 -10.02 14.45
N ALA A 33 2.25 -9.23 15.47
CA ALA A 33 2.70 -9.74 16.76
C ALA A 33 1.62 -10.58 17.48
N LEU A 34 0.33 -10.36 17.19
CA LEU A 34 -0.79 -11.09 17.78
C LEU A 34 -1.01 -12.48 17.15
N LEU A 35 -0.40 -12.75 16.00
CA LEU A 35 -0.68 -13.94 15.19
C LEU A 35 0.45 -14.96 15.28
N PRO A 36 0.13 -16.26 15.21
CA PRO A 36 1.14 -17.29 15.05
C PRO A 36 1.82 -17.18 13.67
N ASP A 37 3.11 -17.50 13.58
CA ASP A 37 3.89 -17.34 12.35
C ASP A 37 3.30 -18.13 11.16
N ALA A 38 2.69 -19.28 11.46
CA ALA A 38 1.99 -20.09 10.46
C ALA A 38 0.86 -19.34 9.74
N ALA A 39 0.17 -18.42 10.42
CA ALA A 39 -0.89 -17.61 9.81
C ALA A 39 -0.33 -16.59 8.81
N VAL A 40 0.80 -15.98 9.14
CA VAL A 40 1.50 -15.02 8.26
C VAL A 40 1.95 -15.72 6.98
N VAL A 41 2.65 -16.86 7.12
CA VAL A 41 3.12 -17.66 5.98
C VAL A 41 1.94 -18.16 5.11
N HIS A 42 0.81 -18.52 5.72
CA HIS A 42 -0.38 -18.93 4.99
C HIS A 42 -1.00 -17.77 4.20
N ALA A 43 -1.11 -16.57 4.79
CA ALA A 43 -1.65 -15.40 4.07
C ALA A 43 -0.84 -15.08 2.79
N GLU A 44 0.47 -15.29 2.82
CA GLU A 44 1.36 -15.06 1.67
C GLU A 44 1.25 -16.15 0.59
N SER A 45 0.88 -17.37 0.96
CA SER A 45 0.85 -18.53 0.06
C SER A 45 -0.56 -18.89 -0.45
N CYS A 46 -1.61 -18.50 0.27
CA CYS A 46 -2.99 -18.80 -0.06
C CYS A 46 -3.67 -17.63 -0.79
N ALA A 47 -4.00 -17.82 -2.07
CA ALA A 47 -4.59 -16.77 -2.91
C ALA A 47 -5.94 -16.23 -2.38
N SER A 48 -6.76 -17.08 -1.76
CA SER A 48 -8.04 -16.68 -1.15
C SER A 48 -7.80 -15.73 0.03
N CYS A 49 -6.93 -16.13 0.97
CA CYS A 49 -6.56 -15.33 2.14
C CYS A 49 -5.88 -14.01 1.72
N ALA A 50 -4.99 -14.04 0.73
CA ALA A 50 -4.34 -12.83 0.19
C ALA A 50 -5.35 -11.84 -0.40
N SER A 51 -6.35 -12.33 -1.14
CA SER A 51 -7.43 -11.49 -1.69
C SER A 51 -8.29 -10.88 -0.58
N ALA A 52 -8.66 -11.68 0.43
CA ALA A 52 -9.46 -11.22 1.56
C ALA A 52 -8.69 -10.18 2.41
N LEU A 53 -7.40 -10.41 2.65
CA LEU A 53 -6.51 -9.46 3.33
C LEU A 53 -6.44 -8.12 2.58
N GLY A 54 -6.33 -8.15 1.25
CA GLY A 54 -6.35 -6.93 0.44
C GLY A 54 -7.65 -6.14 0.57
N ALA A 55 -8.80 -6.83 0.64
CA ALA A 55 -10.09 -6.19 0.87
C ALA A 55 -10.19 -5.56 2.27
N ALA A 56 -9.73 -6.28 3.31
CA ALA A 56 -9.68 -5.78 4.68
C ALA A 56 -8.80 -4.52 4.80
N ALA A 57 -7.61 -4.54 4.20
CA ALA A 57 -6.70 -3.38 4.20
C ALA A 57 -7.31 -2.14 3.54
N LEU A 58 -8.01 -2.32 2.41
CA LEU A 58 -8.71 -1.21 1.75
C LEU A 58 -9.86 -0.65 2.60
N LEU A 59 -10.53 -1.49 3.39
CA LEU A 59 -11.54 -1.04 4.35
C LEU A 59 -10.91 -0.25 5.49
N SER A 60 -9.81 -0.73 6.10
CA SER A 60 -9.08 0.01 7.14
C SER A 60 -8.64 1.40 6.67
N LEU A 61 -8.18 1.52 5.42
CA LEU A 61 -7.83 2.81 4.83
C LEU A 61 -9.03 3.77 4.72
N ARG A 62 -10.18 3.29 4.22
CA ARG A 62 -11.40 4.11 4.11
C ARG A 62 -11.94 4.55 5.47
N VAL A 63 -11.86 3.67 6.47
CA VAL A 63 -12.23 4.03 7.86
C VAL A 63 -11.29 5.11 8.38
N GLY A 64 -9.98 4.98 8.15
CA GLY A 64 -8.99 6.01 8.49
C GLY A 64 -9.30 7.37 7.84
N GLU A 65 -9.61 7.38 6.54
CA GLU A 65 -10.02 8.60 5.82
C GLU A 65 -11.29 9.22 6.42
N SER A 66 -12.28 8.40 6.75
CA SER A 66 -13.54 8.84 7.34
C SER A 66 -13.35 9.46 8.74
N LEU A 67 -12.46 8.86 9.55
CA LEU A 67 -12.12 9.38 10.87
C LEU A 67 -11.35 10.71 10.79
N VAL A 68 -10.44 10.85 9.82
CA VAL A 68 -9.74 12.11 9.57
C VAL A 68 -10.71 13.21 9.11
N ALA A 69 -11.66 12.89 8.23
CA ALA A 69 -12.68 13.82 7.79
C ALA A 69 -13.59 14.28 8.94
N ALA A 70 -14.10 13.34 9.75
CA ALA A 70 -14.94 13.65 10.91
C ALA A 70 -14.19 14.50 11.95
N LYS A 71 -12.90 14.25 12.16
CA LYS A 71 -12.06 15.05 13.06
C LYS A 71 -11.92 16.51 12.59
N GLY A 72 -11.96 16.76 11.28
CA GLY A 72 -11.94 18.11 10.71
C GLY A 72 -13.25 18.87 10.91
N GLU A 73 -14.39 18.17 10.91
CA GLU A 73 -15.71 18.77 11.17
C GLU A 73 -15.93 19.04 12.66
N HIS A 74 -15.31 18.26 13.53
CA HIS A 74 -15.14 18.59 14.95
C HIS A 74 -13.97 19.57 15.17
N ALA A 75 -13.93 20.64 14.37
CA ALA A 75 -13.21 21.86 14.75
C ALA A 75 -13.57 22.17 16.22
N PRO A 76 -12.57 22.45 17.08
CA PRO A 76 -12.74 22.39 18.52
C PRO A 76 -13.99 23.18 18.87
N LEU A 77 -14.99 22.48 19.41
CA LEU A 77 -16.06 23.11 20.16
C LEU A 77 -15.31 24.01 21.12
N ARG A 78 -15.28 25.31 20.79
CA ARG A 78 -14.67 26.35 21.63
C ARG A 78 -15.10 25.99 23.02
N ALA A 79 -14.15 25.68 23.89
CA ALA A 79 -14.42 25.45 25.30
C ALA A 79 -15.39 26.54 25.72
N VAL A 80 -16.66 26.16 25.89
CA VAL A 80 -17.68 27.05 26.44
C VAL A 80 -17.24 27.15 27.89
N SER A 81 -16.36 28.12 28.13
CA SER A 81 -15.88 28.47 29.43
C SER A 81 -17.08 28.79 30.30
N GLY A 82 -17.35 27.88 31.24
CA GLY A 82 -18.06 28.17 32.46
C GLY A 82 -19.56 28.38 32.33
N GLU A 83 -20.31 27.28 32.40
CA GLU A 83 -21.53 27.33 33.21
C GLU A 83 -21.58 26.07 34.09
N PRO A 84 -21.70 26.20 35.42
CA PRO A 84 -21.71 25.06 36.34
C PRO A 84 -23.01 24.28 36.12
N VAL A 85 -22.90 23.14 35.44
CA VAL A 85 -24.01 22.18 35.30
C VAL A 85 -24.35 21.64 36.69
N HIS A 86 -25.50 22.05 37.20
CA HIS A 86 -26.15 21.45 38.36
C HIS A 86 -26.34 19.95 38.11
N GLN A 87 -25.81 19.14 39.01
CA GLN A 87 -25.86 17.69 39.00
C GLN A 87 -27.27 17.21 39.40
N PRO A 88 -28.08 16.63 38.49
CA PRO A 88 -29.32 16.01 38.91
C PRO A 88 -29.02 14.63 39.50
N ALA A 89 -29.54 14.40 40.70
CA ALA A 89 -29.41 13.15 41.42
C ALA A 89 -30.08 11.99 40.66
N ALA A 90 -29.37 10.86 40.63
CA ALA A 90 -29.84 9.47 40.52
C ALA A 90 -31.23 9.25 39.89
N GLY A 91 -31.26 9.10 38.56
CA GLY A 91 -32.40 8.55 37.82
C GLY A 91 -31.89 7.79 36.61
N SER A 92 -31.78 6.47 36.75
CA SER A 92 -31.46 5.54 35.66
C SER A 92 -32.55 5.62 34.60
N VAL A 93 -32.23 6.18 33.44
CA VAL A 93 -33.08 6.07 32.24
C VAL A 93 -32.19 5.59 31.10
N VAL A 94 -32.31 4.29 30.81
CA VAL A 94 -31.74 3.66 29.62
C VAL A 94 -32.52 4.22 28.42
N ALA A 95 -32.01 5.30 27.83
CA ALA A 95 -32.51 5.80 26.56
C ALA A 95 -31.98 4.88 25.45
N VAL A 96 -32.80 3.90 25.08
CA VAL A 96 -32.68 3.17 23.83
C VAL A 96 -32.80 4.21 22.72
N VAL A 97 -31.67 4.59 22.12
CA VAL A 97 -31.66 5.40 20.91
C VAL A 97 -32.16 4.50 19.79
N GLU A 98 -33.46 4.57 19.52
CA GLU A 98 -34.05 4.08 18.29
C GLU A 98 -33.41 4.84 17.13
N VAL A 99 -32.44 4.22 16.47
CA VAL A 99 -31.88 4.72 15.21
C VAL A 99 -32.96 4.49 14.15
N PRO A 100 -33.61 5.54 13.62
CA PRO A 100 -34.63 5.37 12.61
C PRO A 100 -33.95 4.87 11.34
N LEU A 101 -34.29 3.66 10.91
CA LEU A 101 -33.97 3.12 9.60
C LEU A 101 -34.77 3.89 8.54
N ALA A 102 -34.40 5.15 8.29
CA ALA A 102 -34.92 5.92 7.17
C ALA A 102 -34.30 5.36 5.89
N SER A 103 -35.10 4.63 5.10
CA SER A 103 -34.74 4.20 3.76
C SER A 103 -34.51 5.42 2.86
N PRO A 104 -33.29 5.67 2.36
CA PRO A 104 -33.05 6.76 1.42
C PRO A 104 -33.52 6.32 0.03
N SER A 105 -34.81 6.50 -0.26
CA SER A 105 -35.35 6.46 -1.61
C SER A 105 -35.09 7.80 -2.30
N ALA A 106 -33.82 8.09 -2.59
CA ALA A 106 -33.43 9.27 -3.36
C ALA A 106 -33.31 8.90 -4.85
N SER A 107 -34.24 9.44 -5.64
CA SER A 107 -34.16 9.44 -7.11
C SER A 107 -32.80 9.97 -7.58
N PRO A 108 -32.15 9.34 -8.58
CA PRO A 108 -30.91 9.83 -9.15
C PRO A 108 -31.18 11.14 -9.90
N SER A 109 -30.95 12.26 -9.22
CA SER A 109 -30.87 13.59 -9.84
C SER A 109 -29.70 13.56 -10.82
N ALA A 110 -30.02 13.78 -12.09
CA ALA A 110 -29.09 13.76 -13.21
C ALA A 110 -27.80 14.55 -12.87
N ALA A 111 -26.70 13.83 -12.74
CA ALA A 111 -25.39 14.41 -12.51
C ALA A 111 -25.03 15.32 -13.68
N PRO A 112 -24.61 16.59 -13.43
CA PRO A 112 -24.15 17.47 -14.49
C PRO A 112 -22.93 16.86 -15.18
N ALA A 113 -22.97 16.84 -16.51
CA ALA A 113 -21.92 16.28 -17.35
C ALA A 113 -20.54 16.83 -16.93
N PRO A 114 -19.52 15.97 -16.75
CA PRO A 114 -18.21 16.40 -16.32
C PRO A 114 -17.63 17.39 -17.33
N ALA A 115 -17.34 18.59 -16.86
CA ALA A 115 -16.66 19.61 -17.66
C ALA A 115 -15.35 19.04 -18.20
N ARG A 116 -15.18 19.08 -19.53
CA ARG A 116 -13.96 18.64 -20.21
C ARG A 116 -12.75 19.35 -19.57
N PRO A 117 -11.74 18.62 -19.08
CA PRO A 117 -10.55 19.24 -18.53
C PRO A 117 -9.87 20.06 -19.63
N ALA A 118 -9.71 21.36 -19.36
CA ALA A 118 -8.97 22.27 -20.22
C ALA A 118 -7.57 21.70 -20.46
N SER A 119 -7.12 21.74 -21.72
CA SER A 119 -5.84 21.21 -22.16
C SER A 119 -4.70 21.72 -21.26
N LEU A 120 -4.07 20.82 -20.53
CA LEU A 120 -2.91 21.10 -19.70
C LEU A 120 -1.77 21.58 -20.59
N ALA A 121 -1.52 22.89 -20.57
CA ALA A 121 -0.36 23.49 -21.19
C ALA A 121 0.90 22.83 -20.63
N SER A 122 1.76 22.36 -21.54
CA SER A 122 3.02 21.68 -21.25
C SER A 122 3.97 22.59 -20.47
N ARG A 123 3.96 22.47 -19.14
CA ARG A 123 4.97 23.10 -18.29
C ARG A 123 6.29 22.32 -18.42
N PRO A 124 7.42 23.01 -18.61
CA PRO A 124 8.72 22.36 -18.64
C PRO A 124 8.97 21.68 -17.30
N LEU A 125 9.38 20.41 -17.34
CA LEU A 125 9.67 19.61 -16.16
C LEU A 125 10.83 20.24 -15.36
N PRO A 126 10.73 20.32 -14.03
CA PRO A 126 11.82 20.84 -13.21
C PRO A 126 12.93 19.79 -13.15
N LEU A 127 13.91 19.90 -14.07
CA LEU A 127 15.01 18.94 -14.22
C LEU A 127 15.89 18.83 -12.96
N VAL A 128 16.04 19.93 -12.22
CA VAL A 128 16.90 19.99 -11.02
C VAL A 128 16.42 19.07 -9.90
N PRO A 129 15.15 19.13 -9.43
CA PRO A 129 14.68 18.20 -8.39
C PRO A 129 14.64 16.75 -8.86
N VAL A 130 14.39 16.49 -10.15
CA VAL A 130 14.43 15.12 -10.69
C VAL A 130 15.86 14.56 -10.62
N ALA A 131 16.86 15.35 -11.05
CA ALA A 131 18.25 14.95 -10.96
C ALA A 131 18.72 14.75 -9.51
N ALA A 132 18.29 15.61 -8.58
CA ALA A 132 18.58 15.47 -7.16
C ALA A 132 17.96 14.20 -6.57
N ALA A 133 16.70 13.90 -6.89
CA ALA A 133 16.03 12.68 -6.45
C ALA A 133 16.74 11.42 -6.98
N LEU A 134 17.18 11.44 -8.24
CA LEU A 134 17.96 10.37 -8.86
C LEU A 134 19.32 10.17 -8.19
N ALA A 135 20.02 11.26 -7.86
CA ALA A 135 21.30 11.20 -7.18
C ALA A 135 21.18 10.63 -5.76
N VAL A 136 20.15 11.04 -5.01
CA VAL A 136 19.87 10.51 -3.66
C VAL A 136 19.50 9.03 -3.72
N ALA A 137 18.67 8.63 -4.68
CA ALA A 137 18.32 7.22 -4.89
C ALA A 137 19.56 6.38 -5.26
N ALA A 138 20.47 6.91 -6.09
CA ALA A 138 21.71 6.22 -6.46
C ALA A 138 22.66 6.07 -5.27
N LEU A 139 22.85 7.12 -4.46
CA LEU A 139 23.67 7.10 -3.24
C LEU A 139 23.14 6.09 -2.20
N ALA A 140 21.82 6.01 -2.03
CA ALA A 140 21.19 5.04 -1.14
C ALA A 140 21.37 3.58 -1.61
N ALA A 141 21.62 3.36 -2.90
CA ALA A 141 21.84 2.02 -3.47
C ALA A 141 23.30 1.54 -3.37
N VAL A 142 24.27 2.42 -3.05
CA VAL A 142 25.71 2.09 -3.01
C VAL A 142 26.06 0.96 -2.04
N PRO A 143 25.54 0.89 -0.79
CA PRO A 143 25.87 -0.20 0.12
C PRO A 143 25.39 -1.57 -0.39
N ARG A 144 24.32 -1.60 -1.20
CA ARG A 144 23.78 -2.82 -1.80
C ARG A 144 24.62 -3.35 -2.95
N LEU A 145 25.31 -2.48 -3.69
CA LEU A 145 26.20 -2.86 -4.79
C LEU A 145 27.43 -3.64 -4.31
N TRP A 146 27.89 -3.39 -3.08
CA TRP A 146 29.02 -4.13 -2.51
C TRP A 146 28.67 -5.58 -2.15
N THR A 147 27.41 -5.86 -1.81
CA THR A 147 26.94 -7.23 -1.55
C THR A 147 26.67 -8.05 -2.83
N LEU A 148 26.65 -7.40 -4.00
CA LEU A 148 26.41 -8.07 -5.29
C LEU A 148 27.64 -8.77 -5.89
N GLY A 149 28.80 -8.71 -5.21
CA GLY A 149 30.06 -9.30 -5.64
C GLY A 149 29.97 -10.73 -6.20
N ALA A 150 29.10 -11.56 -5.61
CA ALA A 150 28.91 -12.96 -5.99
C ALA A 150 28.00 -13.17 -7.24
N ASP A 151 27.15 -12.21 -7.59
CA ASP A 151 26.16 -12.31 -8.68
C ASP A 151 26.44 -11.33 -9.85
N LEU A 152 27.64 -10.73 -9.89
CA LEU A 152 28.06 -9.78 -10.92
C LEU A 152 27.86 -10.30 -12.36
N GLY A 153 28.04 -11.61 -12.58
CA GLY A 153 27.87 -12.23 -13.89
C GLY A 153 26.41 -12.27 -14.36
N ALA A 154 25.45 -12.52 -13.47
CA ALA A 154 24.03 -12.54 -13.82
C ALA A 154 23.49 -11.12 -14.03
N PHE A 155 23.89 -10.18 -13.17
CA PHE A 155 23.54 -8.77 -13.30
C PHE A 155 24.14 -8.15 -14.58
N GLY A 156 25.40 -8.45 -14.89
CA GLY A 156 26.07 -7.99 -16.11
C GLY A 156 25.36 -8.49 -17.38
N ARG A 157 24.89 -9.74 -17.40
CA ARG A 157 24.11 -10.29 -18.53
C ARG A 157 22.75 -9.59 -18.67
N LEU A 158 22.05 -9.34 -17.58
CA LEU A 158 20.77 -8.62 -17.59
C LEU A 158 20.96 -7.18 -18.10
N LEU A 159 22.00 -6.50 -17.64
CA LEU A 159 22.33 -5.14 -18.05
C LEU A 159 22.70 -5.08 -19.54
N LEU A 160 23.55 -6.01 -20.02
CA LEU A 160 23.89 -6.13 -21.45
C LEU A 160 22.66 -6.42 -22.31
N PHE A 161 21.74 -7.26 -21.83
CA PHE A 161 20.50 -7.56 -22.53
C PHE A 161 19.60 -6.32 -22.61
N ALA A 162 19.43 -5.59 -21.51
CA ALA A 162 18.66 -4.34 -21.48
C ALA A 162 19.26 -3.27 -22.41
N VAL A 163 20.58 -3.11 -22.41
CA VAL A 163 21.29 -2.18 -23.32
C VAL A 163 21.13 -2.60 -24.78
N ARG A 164 21.25 -3.89 -25.10
CA ARG A 164 21.00 -4.41 -26.46
C ARG A 164 19.54 -4.21 -26.88
N MET A 165 18.58 -4.39 -25.98
CA MET A 165 17.17 -4.18 -26.26
C MET A 165 16.88 -2.70 -26.54
N CYS A 166 17.42 -1.79 -25.72
CA CYS A 166 17.31 -0.34 -25.98
C CYS A 166 17.96 0.03 -27.32
N ARG A 167 19.14 -0.50 -27.62
CA ARG A 167 19.83 -0.23 -28.89
C ARG A 167 19.05 -0.74 -30.10
N THR A 168 18.54 -1.97 -30.05
CA THR A 168 17.71 -2.54 -31.12
C THR A 168 16.41 -1.75 -31.30
N LEU A 169 15.79 -1.25 -30.23
CA LEU A 169 14.62 -0.36 -30.29
C LEU A 169 14.94 1.01 -30.92
N VAL A 170 16.15 1.54 -30.68
CA VAL A 170 16.61 2.79 -31.32
C VAL A 170 16.95 2.56 -32.80
N GLU A 171 17.67 1.49 -33.12
CA GLU A 171 18.12 1.17 -34.49
C GLU A 171 16.98 0.71 -35.40
N THR A 172 15.95 0.03 -34.88
CA THR A 172 14.79 -0.40 -35.67
C THR A 172 13.90 0.76 -36.13
N GLY A 173 14.24 2.02 -35.82
CA GLY A 173 13.64 3.17 -36.49
C GLY A 173 12.14 3.34 -36.24
N ALA A 174 11.57 2.65 -35.24
CA ALA A 174 10.20 2.89 -34.77
C ALA A 174 9.98 4.33 -34.29
N LEU A 175 11.08 5.09 -34.11
CA LEU A 175 11.15 6.50 -33.76
C LEU A 175 11.09 7.48 -34.94
N ALA A 176 11.22 7.02 -36.19
CA ALA A 176 11.38 7.92 -37.34
C ALA A 176 10.08 8.54 -37.84
N THR A 177 8.90 8.07 -37.42
CA THR A 177 7.63 8.44 -38.08
C THR A 177 6.63 9.28 -37.29
N ARG A 178 6.84 9.64 -36.01
CA ARG A 178 6.01 10.67 -35.32
C ARG A 178 6.61 11.11 -33.97
N GLY A 179 7.05 12.37 -33.88
CA GLY A 179 7.23 13.15 -32.65
C GLY A 179 7.93 12.47 -31.46
N SER A 180 9.27 12.44 -31.47
CA SER A 180 10.13 11.63 -30.59
C SER A 180 10.15 11.96 -29.09
N LEU A 181 9.23 12.78 -28.58
CA LEU A 181 9.12 13.08 -27.15
C LEU A 181 8.18 12.15 -26.38
N SER A 182 7.36 11.33 -27.06
CA SER A 182 6.40 10.44 -26.39
C SER A 182 6.99 9.13 -25.87
N LEU A 183 8.18 8.73 -26.31
CA LEU A 183 8.79 7.44 -25.95
C LEU A 183 9.71 7.51 -24.72
N LEU A 184 10.20 8.70 -24.37
CA LEU A 184 10.98 8.92 -23.15
C LEU A 184 10.26 8.41 -21.87
N PRO A 185 8.96 8.71 -21.64
CA PRO A 185 8.26 8.23 -20.45
C PRO A 185 8.11 6.71 -20.43
N TRP A 186 7.94 6.06 -21.59
CA TRP A 186 7.84 4.61 -21.70
C TRP A 186 9.16 3.91 -21.35
N VAL A 187 10.28 4.46 -21.82
CA VAL A 187 11.60 3.94 -21.48
C VAL A 187 11.91 4.13 -19.99
N SER A 188 11.58 5.29 -19.42
CA SER A 188 11.76 5.51 -17.97
C SER A 188 10.86 4.61 -17.13
N ALA A 189 9.60 4.38 -17.56
CA ALA A 189 8.68 3.48 -16.88
C ALA A 189 9.20 2.03 -16.92
N ALA A 190 9.68 1.57 -18.08
CA ALA A 190 10.26 0.25 -18.22
C ALA A 190 11.50 0.07 -17.33
N LEU A 191 12.39 1.07 -17.28
CA LEU A 191 13.56 1.07 -16.40
C LEU A 191 13.15 1.02 -14.92
N LEU A 192 12.16 1.81 -14.50
CA LEU A 192 11.65 1.82 -13.13
C LEU A 192 11.02 0.48 -12.74
N VAL A 193 10.25 -0.15 -13.63
CA VAL A 193 9.66 -1.48 -13.39
C VAL A 193 10.75 -2.54 -13.24
N VAL A 194 11.75 -2.55 -14.13
CA VAL A 194 12.87 -3.50 -14.04
C VAL A 194 13.66 -3.28 -12.74
N PHE A 195 13.91 -2.02 -12.37
CA PHE A 195 14.60 -1.69 -11.14
C PHE A 195 13.80 -2.12 -9.90
N GLY A 196 12.50 -1.85 -9.86
CA GLY A 196 11.61 -2.28 -8.78
C GLY A 196 11.54 -3.80 -8.63
N LEU A 197 11.46 -4.53 -9.74
CA LEU A 197 11.47 -6.00 -9.74
C LEU A 197 12.79 -6.58 -9.21
N CYS A 198 13.92 -5.96 -9.55
CA CYS A 198 15.24 -6.33 -9.01
C CYS A 198 15.30 -6.09 -7.49
N VAL A 199 14.76 -4.96 -7.00
CA VAL A 199 14.73 -4.65 -5.56
C VAL A 199 13.83 -5.63 -4.79
N ALA A 200 12.64 -5.94 -5.31
CA ALA A 200 11.71 -6.90 -4.70
C ALA A 200 12.36 -8.30 -4.59
N ARG A 201 13.02 -8.78 -5.65
CA ARG A 201 13.74 -10.07 -5.61
C ARG A 201 14.93 -10.08 -4.65
N ALA A 202 15.66 -8.97 -4.55
CA ALA A 202 16.75 -8.84 -3.60
C ALA A 202 16.25 -8.86 -2.14
N ALA A 203 15.06 -8.31 -1.88
CA ALA A 203 14.43 -8.34 -0.56
C ALA A 203 13.96 -9.77 -0.18
N GLN A 204 13.28 -10.47 -1.09
CA GLN A 204 12.80 -11.84 -0.84
C GLN A 204 13.92 -12.83 -0.48
N ARG A 205 15.10 -12.71 -1.12
CA ARG A 205 16.24 -13.59 -0.82
C ARG A 205 16.81 -13.42 0.60
N ARG A 206 16.54 -12.30 1.28
CA ARG A 206 16.99 -12.08 2.66
C ARG A 206 16.08 -12.67 3.72
N ILE A 207 14.86 -13.05 3.37
CA ILE A 207 13.88 -13.61 4.34
C ILE A 207 14.09 -15.12 4.52
N LEU A 208 14.70 -15.79 3.52
CA LEU A 208 14.88 -17.24 3.52
C LEU A 208 16.09 -17.83 4.30
N PRO A 209 17.17 -17.12 4.68
CA PRO A 209 18.33 -17.77 5.29
C PRO A 209 18.17 -18.11 6.78
N GLU A 210 17.17 -17.58 7.50
CA GLU A 210 17.05 -17.88 8.95
C GLU A 210 16.30 -19.18 9.28
N GLN A 211 15.71 -19.87 8.30
CA GLN A 211 15.00 -21.14 8.56
C GLN A 211 15.87 -22.41 8.45
N GLY A 212 17.17 -22.28 8.18
CA GLY A 212 18.04 -23.42 7.89
C GLY A 212 18.94 -23.91 9.04
N GLU A 213 19.01 -23.21 10.17
CA GLU A 213 20.04 -23.45 11.20
C GLU A 213 19.50 -23.80 12.60
N GLN A 214 18.32 -24.43 12.65
CA GLN A 214 17.74 -24.99 13.89
C GLN A 214 17.31 -26.46 13.73
N GLY A 215 18.19 -27.29 13.17
CA GLY A 215 18.07 -28.75 13.14
C GLY A 215 19.18 -29.41 13.96
#